data_AF-A0A7V2VKS5-F1
#
_entry.id   AF-A0A7V2VKS5-F1
#
_cell.length_a   1.000
_cell.length_b   1.000
_cell.length_c   1.000
_cell.angle_alpha   90.00
_cell.angle_beta   90.00
_cell.angle_gamma   90.00
#
_symmetry.space_group_name_H-M   'P 1'
#
loop_
_entity.id
_entity.type
_entity.pdbx_description
1 polymer ?
#
loop_
_entity_poly.entity_id
_entity_poly.type
_entity_poly.pdbx_seq_one_letter_code
_entity_poly.pdbx_strand_id
1 'polypeptide(L)'
;MALGLYLATMAPGLTWAHDAADGGELAAAAWTLGIPHPPGHPTYVLLAHLFTRLPLGGVATRTNLFSALCAAATVALVTYVLPRSGRRWVAAVAAGLALASAPLLWSQATVTEVHTLNGLFTAVLLALSVLRAPQQSLCQAVAVGWVWGLGLGNHPTLLLCGPLVARALGRSGKRWAAGAAGLVLGLGIY
;
A
#
# COMPACT_ATOMS: atom_id res chain seq x y z
N MET A 1 15.70 -6.54 5.93
CA MET A 1 16.13 -7.44 4.82
C MET A 1 15.42 -7.09 3.51
N ALA A 2 14.08 -7.12 3.42
CA ALA A 2 13.36 -6.77 2.18
C ALA A 2 13.73 -5.39 1.60
N LEU A 3 13.79 -4.34 2.44
CA LEU A 3 14.21 -3.01 1.98
C LEU A 3 15.63 -3.03 1.37
N GLY A 4 16.58 -3.74 2.00
CA GLY A 4 17.94 -3.85 1.47
C GLY A 4 18.00 -4.55 0.11
N LEU A 5 17.20 -5.61 -0.07
CA LEU A 5 17.04 -6.28 -1.36
C LEU A 5 16.53 -5.31 -2.43
N TYR A 6 15.42 -4.62 -2.14
CA TYR A 6 14.80 -3.72 -3.11
C TYR A 6 15.66 -2.49 -3.43
N LEU A 7 16.33 -1.89 -2.43
CA LEU A 7 17.26 -0.79 -2.67
C LEU A 7 18.48 -1.20 -3.50
N ALA A 8 18.97 -2.44 -3.32
CA ALA A 8 20.11 -2.96 -4.07
C ALA A 8 19.75 -3.28 -5.53
N THR A 9 18.48 -3.52 -5.84
CA THR A 9 18.04 -3.94 -7.18
C THR A 9 17.07 -2.97 -7.85
N MET A 10 16.68 -1.87 -7.21
CA MET A 10 15.81 -0.87 -7.84
C MET A 10 16.52 -0.22 -9.02
N ALA A 11 15.76 0.07 -10.07
CA ALA A 11 16.31 0.77 -11.22
C ALA A 11 16.81 2.17 -10.80
N PRO A 12 17.97 2.63 -11.31
CA PRO A 12 18.47 3.97 -10.98
C PRO A 12 17.63 5.08 -11.61
N GLY A 13 16.76 4.76 -12.57
CA GLY A 13 15.86 5.69 -13.25
C GLY A 13 14.71 4.96 -13.94
N LEU A 14 14.23 5.50 -15.07
CA LEU A 14 13.23 4.83 -15.89
C LEU A 14 13.81 3.58 -16.55
N THR A 15 12.97 2.56 -16.71
CA THR A 15 13.34 1.29 -17.32
C THR A 15 12.12 0.65 -17.97
N TRP A 16 12.35 -0.20 -18.97
CA TRP A 16 11.34 -1.08 -19.55
C TRP A 16 11.33 -2.47 -18.90
N ALA A 17 12.28 -2.76 -18.01
CA ALA A 17 12.28 -4.00 -17.26
C ALA A 17 11.02 -4.10 -16.38
N HIS A 18 10.59 -5.34 -16.12
CA HIS A 18 9.45 -5.62 -15.24
C HIS A 18 8.11 -5.02 -15.70
N ASP A 19 7.96 -4.85 -17.02
CA ASP A 19 6.76 -4.28 -17.66
C ASP A 19 6.40 -2.87 -17.15
N ALA A 20 7.41 -2.10 -16.71
CA ALA A 20 7.26 -0.75 -16.15
C ALA A 20 6.99 0.34 -17.20
N ALA A 21 6.10 0.06 -18.15
CA ALA A 21 5.75 0.96 -19.25
C ALA A 21 5.14 2.28 -18.74
N ASP A 22 4.41 2.23 -17.63
CA ASP A 22 3.70 3.38 -17.07
C ASP A 22 4.58 4.22 -16.14
N GLY A 23 5.76 3.73 -15.76
CA GLY A 23 6.63 4.37 -14.77
C GLY A 23 7.04 5.80 -15.15
N GLY A 24 7.20 6.09 -16.44
CA GLY A 24 7.48 7.44 -16.94
C GLY A 24 6.32 8.40 -16.74
N GLU A 25 5.11 7.97 -17.05
CA GLU A 25 3.88 8.74 -16.86
C GLU A 25 3.59 8.95 -15.37
N LEU A 26 3.68 7.89 -14.56
CA LEU A 26 3.47 7.95 -13.11
C LEU A 26 4.49 8.87 -12.42
N ALA A 27 5.76 8.82 -12.82
CA ALA A 27 6.79 9.72 -12.29
C ALA A 27 6.53 11.19 -12.69
N ALA A 28 6.11 11.43 -13.93
CA ALA A 28 5.75 12.76 -14.40
C ALA A 28 4.53 13.32 -13.66
N ALA A 29 3.47 12.52 -13.52
CA ALA A 29 2.26 12.87 -12.77
C ALA A 29 2.58 13.17 -11.30
N ALA A 30 3.39 12.34 -10.65
CA ALA A 30 3.87 12.59 -9.29
C ALA A 30 4.68 13.89 -9.19
N TRP A 31 5.49 14.25 -10.18
CA TRP A 31 6.26 15.50 -10.19
C TRP A 31 5.37 16.74 -10.34
N THR A 32 4.40 16.69 -11.25
CA THR A 32 3.57 17.84 -11.62
C THR A 32 2.25 17.93 -10.86
N LEU A 33 1.91 16.93 -10.03
CA LEU A 33 0.55 16.70 -9.51
C LEU A 33 -0.48 16.57 -10.65
N GLY A 34 -0.07 15.95 -11.76
CA GLY A 34 -0.91 15.65 -12.91
C GLY A 34 -1.77 14.39 -12.70
N ILE A 35 -2.58 14.08 -13.71
CA ILE A 35 -3.47 12.90 -13.72
C ILE A 35 -2.90 11.90 -14.74
N PRO A 36 -2.39 10.73 -14.31
CA PRO A 36 -1.97 9.66 -15.20
C PRO A 36 -3.19 8.97 -15.83
N HIS A 37 -2.94 7.98 -16.70
CA HIS A 37 -3.97 7.15 -17.31
C HIS A 37 -5.03 6.64 -16.30
N PRO A 38 -6.28 6.41 -16.73
CA PRO A 38 -7.33 5.89 -15.85
C PRO A 38 -6.90 4.62 -15.12
N PRO A 39 -7.15 4.51 -13.79
CA PRO A 39 -8.08 5.31 -12.99
C PRO A 39 -7.53 6.63 -12.42
N GLY A 40 -6.30 7.04 -12.74
CA GLY A 40 -5.71 8.31 -12.32
C GLY A 40 -4.98 8.30 -10.97
N HIS A 41 -5.16 7.26 -10.15
CA HIS A 41 -4.35 6.98 -8.95
C HIS A 41 -4.05 8.19 -8.03
N PRO A 42 -5.02 9.05 -7.67
CA PRO A 42 -4.76 10.28 -6.94
C PRO A 42 -4.02 10.08 -5.61
N THR A 43 -4.32 9.03 -4.86
CA THR A 43 -3.59 8.73 -3.60
C THR A 43 -2.12 8.42 -3.87
N TYR A 44 -1.82 7.68 -4.94
CA TYR A 44 -0.45 7.41 -5.34
C TYR A 44 0.27 8.70 -5.71
N VAL A 45 -0.33 9.53 -6.58
CA VAL A 45 0.25 10.79 -7.05
C VAL A 45 0.58 11.70 -5.86
N LEU A 46 -0.35 11.89 -4.93
CA LEU A 46 -0.15 12.74 -3.76
C LEU A 46 0.99 12.25 -2.86
N LEU A 47 1.07 10.94 -2.59
CA LEU A 47 2.11 10.37 -1.74
C LEU A 47 3.48 10.34 -2.46
N ALA A 48 3.49 9.92 -3.71
CA ALA A 48 4.70 9.90 -4.54
C ALA A 48 5.27 11.30 -4.75
N HIS A 49 4.41 12.33 -4.86
CA HIS A 49 4.84 13.73 -4.96
C HIS A 49 5.76 14.13 -3.79
N LEU A 50 5.45 13.70 -2.56
CA LEU A 50 6.29 13.96 -1.39
C LEU A 50 7.69 13.37 -1.57
N PHE A 51 7.79 12.18 -2.15
CA PHE A 51 9.07 11.53 -2.45
C PHE A 51 9.83 12.24 -3.56
N THR A 52 9.14 12.83 -4.54
CA THR A 52 9.81 13.61 -5.59
C THR A 52 10.58 14.82 -5.05
N ARG A 53 10.30 15.27 -3.82
CA ARG A 53 11.00 16.40 -3.18
C ARG A 53 12.31 15.99 -2.49
N LEU A 54 12.62 14.70 -2.38
CA LEU A 54 13.85 14.22 -1.77
C LEU A 54 15.08 14.63 -2.60
N PRO A 55 16.22 15.02 -1.99
CA PRO A 55 17.44 15.38 -2.72
C PRO A 55 18.23 14.14 -3.14
N LEU A 56 17.59 13.20 -3.84
CA LEU A 56 18.16 11.90 -4.23
C LEU A 56 17.92 11.64 -5.71
N GLY A 57 18.98 11.49 -6.52
CA GLY A 57 18.87 11.08 -7.93
C GLY A 57 17.86 11.89 -8.75
N GLY A 58 17.33 11.28 -9.82
CA GLY A 58 16.23 11.85 -10.62
C GLY A 58 14.85 11.54 -10.04
N VAL A 59 13.80 12.13 -10.62
CA VAL A 59 12.41 11.89 -10.17
C VAL A 59 12.07 10.39 -10.17
N ALA A 60 12.42 9.69 -11.25
CA ALA A 60 12.21 8.23 -11.36
C ALA A 60 12.92 7.44 -10.24
N THR A 61 14.13 7.84 -9.84
CA THR A 61 14.84 7.20 -8.71
C THR A 61 14.05 7.36 -7.40
N ARG A 62 13.47 8.54 -7.18
CA ARG A 62 12.71 8.86 -5.96
C ARG A 62 11.38 8.12 -5.90
N THR A 63 10.72 7.95 -7.05
CA THR A 63 9.47 7.17 -7.13
C THR A 63 9.74 5.66 -7.11
N ASN A 64 10.86 5.17 -7.66
CA ASN A 64 11.31 3.78 -7.45
C ASN A 64 11.58 3.51 -5.95
N LEU A 65 12.22 4.46 -5.26
CA LEU A 65 12.43 4.39 -3.81
C LEU A 65 11.10 4.31 -3.03
N PHE A 66 10.09 5.08 -3.46
CA PHE A 66 8.75 5.01 -2.87
C PHE A 66 8.16 3.61 -2.99
N SER A 67 8.20 3.01 -4.20
CA SER A 67 7.71 1.65 -4.42
C SER A 67 8.48 0.61 -3.59
N ALA A 68 9.80 0.73 -3.49
CA ALA A 68 10.64 -0.13 -2.65
C ALA A 68 10.25 -0.07 -1.16
N LEU A 69 9.98 1.13 -0.64
CA LEU A 69 9.56 1.34 0.74
C LEU A 69 8.16 0.77 1.00
N CYS A 70 7.21 0.98 0.10
CA CYS A 70 5.87 0.42 0.21
C CYS A 70 5.88 -1.12 0.21
N ALA A 71 6.66 -1.74 -0.70
CA ALA A 71 6.82 -3.19 -0.73
C ALA A 71 7.49 -3.72 0.55
N ALA A 72 8.56 -3.07 1.01
CA ALA A 72 9.24 -3.47 2.24
C ALA A 72 8.33 -3.35 3.48
N ALA A 73 7.53 -2.27 3.56
CA ALA A 73 6.54 -2.08 4.61
C ALA A 73 5.43 -3.14 4.56
N THR A 74 5.00 -3.53 3.36
CA THR A 74 4.05 -4.64 3.15
C THR A 74 4.61 -5.94 3.73
N VAL A 75 5.84 -6.31 3.37
CA VAL A 75 6.52 -7.50 3.89
C VAL A 75 6.64 -7.46 5.40
N ALA A 76 7.10 -6.34 5.95
CA ALA A 76 7.26 -6.17 7.40
C ALA A 76 5.93 -6.34 8.14
N LEU A 77 4.87 -5.73 7.62
CA LEU A 77 3.54 -5.78 8.23
C LEU A 77 2.92 -7.18 8.17
N VAL A 78 3.01 -7.86 7.03
CA VAL A 78 2.56 -9.26 6.88
C VAL A 78 3.30 -10.14 7.88
N THR A 79 4.63 -10.06 7.91
CA THR A 79 5.47 -10.82 8.87
C THR A 79 5.08 -10.55 10.32
N TYR A 80 4.73 -9.31 10.66
CA TYR A 80 4.31 -8.91 12.01
C TYR A 80 2.91 -9.40 12.39
N VAL A 81 1.98 -9.47 11.42
CA VAL A 81 0.58 -9.85 11.65
C VAL A 81 0.42 -11.36 11.76
N LEU A 82 1.19 -12.16 11.03
CA LEU A 82 1.05 -13.63 11.02
C LEU A 82 1.12 -14.28 12.41
N PRO A 83 2.06 -13.94 13.31
CA PRO A 83 2.11 -14.53 14.63
C PRO A 83 0.88 -14.18 15.49
N ARG A 84 0.31 -13.00 15.26
CA ARG A 84 -0.88 -12.51 15.96
C ARG A 84 -2.18 -13.15 15.48
N SER A 85 -2.15 -13.86 14.34
CA SER A 85 -3.23 -14.74 13.89
C SER A 85 -3.05 -16.20 14.34
N GLY A 86 -2.12 -16.47 15.26
CA GLY A 86 -1.88 -17.81 15.84
C GLY A 86 -0.83 -18.64 15.11
N ARG A 87 -0.04 -18.03 14.20
CA ARG A 87 1.07 -18.73 13.53
C ARG A 87 2.36 -18.64 14.33
N ARG A 88 3.25 -19.61 14.14
CA ARG A 88 4.59 -19.58 14.76
C ARG A 88 5.43 -18.47 14.13
N TRP A 89 6.28 -17.81 14.92
CA TRP A 89 7.15 -16.74 14.42
C TRP A 89 8.06 -17.20 13.29
N VAL A 90 8.54 -18.46 13.33
CA VAL A 90 9.37 -19.05 12.26
C VAL A 90 8.60 -19.10 10.94
N ALA A 91 7.33 -19.53 10.97
CA ALA A 91 6.48 -19.57 9.78
C ALA A 91 6.18 -18.15 9.25
N ALA A 92 6.05 -17.17 10.15
CA ALA A 92 5.86 -15.78 9.77
C ALA A 92 7.10 -15.20 9.09
N VAL A 93 8.29 -15.44 9.63
CA VAL A 93 9.57 -15.03 9.02
C VAL A 93 9.76 -15.72 7.67
N ALA A 94 9.49 -17.02 7.57
CA ALA A 94 9.56 -17.75 6.30
C ALA A 94 8.58 -17.18 5.25
N ALA A 95 7.34 -16.87 5.64
CA ALA A 95 6.36 -16.24 4.76
C ALA A 95 6.79 -14.82 4.34
N GLY A 96 7.36 -14.04 5.27
CA GLY A 96 7.91 -12.72 4.98
C GLY A 96 9.07 -12.76 3.99
N LEU A 97 10.00 -13.70 4.16
CA LEU A 97 11.11 -13.90 3.23
C LEU A 97 10.61 -14.36 1.86
N ALA A 98 9.68 -15.32 1.82
CA ALA A 98 9.07 -15.81 0.59
C ALA A 98 8.34 -14.68 -0.16
N LEU A 99 7.60 -13.82 0.56
CA LEU A 99 6.94 -12.65 -0.01
C LEU A 99 7.96 -11.62 -0.51
N ALA A 100 9.04 -11.38 0.26
CA ALA A 100 10.07 -10.42 -0.11
C ALA A 100 10.75 -10.78 -1.44
N SER A 101 11.04 -12.08 -1.64
CA SER A 101 11.66 -12.61 -2.85
C SER A 101 10.66 -13.09 -3.91
N ALA A 102 9.36 -12.89 -3.70
CA ALA A 102 8.35 -13.31 -4.67
C ALA A 102 8.52 -12.48 -5.96
N PRO A 103 8.65 -13.11 -7.14
CA PRO A 103 8.94 -12.40 -8.39
C PRO A 103 7.97 -11.25 -8.67
N LEU A 104 6.67 -11.46 -8.39
CA LEU A 104 5.63 -10.46 -8.58
C LEU A 104 5.80 -9.22 -7.68
N LEU A 105 6.08 -9.40 -6.39
CA LEU A 105 6.25 -8.23 -5.51
C LEU A 105 7.59 -7.56 -5.77
N TRP A 106 8.64 -8.35 -5.99
CA TRP A 106 9.98 -7.85 -6.20
C TRP A 106 10.08 -7.02 -7.47
N SER A 107 9.52 -7.51 -8.59
CA SER A 107 9.54 -6.77 -9.86
C SER A 107 8.93 -5.38 -9.71
N GLN A 108 7.81 -5.28 -8.99
CA GLN A 108 7.09 -4.03 -8.73
C GLN A 108 7.77 -3.15 -7.67
N ALA A 109 8.56 -3.74 -6.76
CA ALA A 109 9.32 -3.02 -5.74
C ALA A 109 10.53 -2.28 -6.31
N THR A 110 10.98 -2.63 -7.52
CA THR A 110 12.20 -2.09 -8.13
C THR A 110 11.97 -1.00 -9.17
N VAL A 111 10.72 -0.68 -9.46
CA VAL A 111 10.30 0.30 -10.47
C VAL A 111 9.19 1.20 -9.93
N THR A 112 8.86 2.26 -10.65
CA THR A 112 7.85 3.27 -10.28
C THR A 112 6.48 2.70 -10.56
N GLU A 113 5.81 2.19 -9.52
CA GLU A 113 4.57 1.42 -9.69
C GLU A 113 3.57 1.59 -8.54
N VAL A 114 2.28 1.62 -8.90
CA VAL A 114 1.15 1.80 -7.96
C VAL A 114 0.84 0.53 -7.16
N HIS A 115 1.28 -0.62 -7.66
CA HIS A 115 0.96 -1.93 -7.11
C HIS A 115 1.58 -2.19 -5.73
N THR A 116 2.74 -1.60 -5.44
CA THR A 116 3.40 -1.74 -4.12
C THR A 116 2.67 -0.95 -3.03
N LEU A 117 2.17 0.25 -3.36
CA LEU A 117 1.28 1.01 -2.48
C LEU A 117 -0.06 0.28 -2.30
N ASN A 118 -0.59 -0.34 -3.36
CA ASN A 118 -1.79 -1.18 -3.28
C ASN A 118 -1.61 -2.36 -2.32
N GLY A 119 -0.46 -3.03 -2.40
CA GLY A 119 -0.05 -4.11 -1.49
C GLY A 119 0.03 -3.64 -0.05
N LEU A 120 0.56 -2.43 0.18
CA LEU A 120 0.65 -1.85 1.51
C LEU A 120 -0.74 -1.57 2.10
N PHE A 121 -1.65 -0.95 1.35
CA PHE A 121 -3.04 -0.76 1.80
C PHE A 121 -3.72 -2.09 2.13
N THR A 122 -3.53 -3.10 1.29
CA THR A 122 -4.06 -4.46 1.53
C THR A 122 -3.51 -5.04 2.85
N ALA A 123 -2.20 -4.92 3.08
CA ALA A 123 -1.56 -5.39 4.31
C ALA A 123 -2.02 -4.61 5.55
N VAL A 124 -2.26 -3.30 5.44
CA VAL A 124 -2.83 -2.49 6.52
C VAL A 124 -4.26 -2.90 6.84
N LEU A 125 -5.12 -3.10 5.84
CA LEU A 125 -6.49 -3.58 6.06
C LEU A 125 -6.49 -4.98 6.67
N LEU A 126 -5.60 -5.87 6.22
CA LEU A 126 -5.39 -7.18 6.83
C LEU A 126 -4.98 -7.03 8.30
N ALA A 127 -3.99 -6.17 8.61
CA ALA A 127 -3.53 -5.92 9.97
C ALA A 127 -4.68 -5.41 10.84
N LEU A 128 -5.45 -4.41 10.39
CA LEU A 128 -6.60 -3.89 11.14
C LEU A 128 -7.68 -4.96 11.38
N SER A 129 -7.86 -5.88 10.44
CA SER A 129 -8.83 -6.99 10.57
C SER A 129 -8.40 -8.08 11.56
N VAL A 130 -7.09 -8.32 11.69
CA VAL A 130 -6.51 -9.35 12.57
C VAL A 130 -6.26 -8.80 13.97
N LEU A 131 -5.73 -7.58 14.05
CA LEU A 131 -5.33 -6.90 15.29
C LEU A 131 -6.48 -6.17 15.99
N ARG A 132 -7.72 -6.43 15.57
CA ARG A 132 -8.91 -5.82 16.16
C ARG A 132 -8.99 -6.10 17.67
N ALA A 133 -9.13 -5.04 18.45
CA ALA A 133 -9.40 -5.16 19.89
C ALA A 133 -10.82 -5.70 20.13
N PRO A 134 -11.09 -6.42 21.24
CA PRO A 134 -12.45 -6.84 21.59
C PRO A 134 -13.42 -5.65 21.72
N GLN A 135 -12.93 -4.54 22.27
CA GLN A 135 -13.68 -3.29 22.43
C GLN A 135 -13.20 -2.23 21.43
N GLN A 136 -13.55 -2.38 20.16
CA GLN A 136 -13.21 -1.35 19.17
C GLN A 136 -14.03 -0.07 19.36
N SER A 137 -13.33 1.06 19.32
CA SER A 137 -13.93 2.39 19.36
C SER A 137 -14.48 2.79 17.98
N LEU A 138 -15.35 3.81 17.96
CA LEU A 138 -15.83 4.38 16.69
C LEU A 138 -14.69 5.03 15.90
N CYS A 139 -13.69 5.63 16.57
CA CYS A 139 -12.51 6.18 15.90
C CYS A 139 -11.73 5.12 15.13
N GLN A 140 -11.60 3.90 15.67
CA GLN A 140 -10.97 2.79 14.95
C GLN A 140 -11.80 2.38 13.72
N ALA A 141 -13.13 2.40 13.81
CA ALA A 141 -13.99 2.13 12.67
C ALA A 141 -13.85 3.21 11.58
N VAL A 142 -13.80 4.50 11.96
CA VAL A 142 -13.52 5.61 11.03
C VAL A 142 -12.16 5.40 10.35
N ALA A 143 -11.11 5.06 11.12
CA ALA A 143 -9.78 4.83 10.57
C ALA A 143 -9.75 3.68 9.54
N VAL A 144 -10.44 2.57 9.81
CA VAL A 144 -10.58 1.45 8.85
C VAL A 144 -11.23 1.94 7.55
N GLY A 145 -12.34 2.66 7.66
CA GLY A 145 -13.03 3.23 6.50
C GLY A 145 -12.14 4.20 5.71
N TRP A 146 -11.45 5.09 6.41
CA TRP A 146 -10.58 6.10 5.83
C TRP A 146 -9.40 5.51 5.09
N VAL A 147 -8.73 4.50 5.67
CA VAL A 147 -7.67 3.74 4.99
C VAL A 147 -8.22 3.05 3.74
N TRP A 148 -9.44 2.49 3.80
CA TRP A 148 -10.04 1.85 2.64
C TRP A 148 -10.37 2.87 1.54
N GLY A 149 -10.91 4.03 1.87
CA GLY A 149 -11.20 5.12 0.93
C GLY A 149 -9.95 5.67 0.26
N LEU A 150 -8.91 5.98 1.04
CA LEU A 150 -7.60 6.34 0.50
C LEU A 150 -7.04 5.27 -0.43
N GLY A 151 -7.17 4.00 -0.03
CA GLY A 151 -6.76 2.85 -0.82
C GLY A 151 -7.49 2.78 -2.17
N LEU A 152 -8.79 3.04 -2.20
CA LEU A 152 -9.56 3.09 -3.46
C LEU A 152 -9.06 4.20 -4.41
N GLY A 153 -8.55 5.30 -3.87
CA GLY A 153 -7.86 6.34 -4.63
C GLY A 153 -6.49 5.94 -5.14
N ASN A 154 -5.92 4.83 -4.67
CA ASN A 154 -4.74 4.21 -5.26
C ASN A 154 -5.12 3.20 -6.34
N HIS A 155 -6.03 2.26 -6.07
CA HIS A 155 -6.45 1.27 -7.06
C HIS A 155 -7.82 0.66 -6.72
N PRO A 156 -8.74 0.51 -7.70
CA PRO A 156 -10.09 0.00 -7.45
C PRO A 156 -10.13 -1.47 -7.00
N THR A 157 -9.06 -2.25 -7.22
CA THR A 157 -9.00 -3.65 -6.73
C THR A 157 -9.08 -3.75 -5.22
N LEU A 158 -8.84 -2.67 -4.48
CA LEU A 158 -9.08 -2.65 -3.03
C LEU A 158 -10.55 -2.81 -2.65
N LEU A 159 -11.51 -2.68 -3.58
CA LEU A 159 -12.89 -3.12 -3.37
C LEU A 159 -12.97 -4.60 -2.93
N LEU A 160 -12.06 -5.45 -3.42
CA LEU A 160 -11.97 -6.86 -3.06
C LEU A 160 -11.56 -7.08 -1.60
N CYS A 161 -11.04 -6.05 -0.91
CA CYS A 161 -10.77 -6.09 0.53
C CYS A 161 -12.01 -5.88 1.40
N GLY A 162 -13.21 -5.77 0.82
CA GLY A 162 -14.49 -5.67 1.52
C GLY A 162 -14.65 -6.68 2.67
N PRO A 163 -14.30 -7.98 2.52
CA PRO A 163 -14.35 -8.94 3.62
C PRO A 163 -13.41 -8.62 4.79
N LEU A 164 -12.22 -8.06 4.53
CA LEU A 164 -11.29 -7.62 5.57
C LEU A 164 -11.86 -6.43 6.33
N VAL A 165 -12.46 -5.48 5.61
CA VAL A 165 -13.14 -4.31 6.19
C VAL A 165 -14.34 -4.75 7.03
N ALA A 166 -15.19 -5.63 6.50
CA ALA A 166 -16.33 -6.18 7.22
C ALA A 166 -15.90 -6.90 8.50
N ARG A 167 -14.84 -7.71 8.42
CA ARG A 167 -14.24 -8.36 9.59
C ARG A 167 -13.70 -7.33 10.59
N ALA A 168 -13.05 -6.27 10.12
CA ALA A 168 -12.49 -5.22 10.96
C ALA A 168 -13.57 -4.38 11.65
N LEU A 169 -14.71 -4.10 11.01
CA LEU A 169 -15.82 -3.35 11.59
C LEU A 169 -16.73 -4.20 12.50
N GLY A 170 -16.76 -5.52 12.26
CA GLY A 170 -17.58 -6.45 13.03
C GLY A 170 -19.07 -6.32 12.71
N ARG A 171 -19.94 -6.66 13.68
CA ARG A 171 -21.40 -6.73 13.48
C ARG A 171 -22.18 -5.51 13.99
N SER A 172 -21.50 -4.49 14.53
CA SER A 172 -22.17 -3.34 15.13
C SER A 172 -22.58 -2.31 14.08
N GLY A 173 -23.88 -2.01 13.97
CA GLY A 173 -24.37 -0.98 13.03
C GLY A 173 -23.74 0.40 13.23
N LYS A 174 -23.45 0.81 14.48
CA LYS A 174 -22.74 2.06 14.79
C LYS A 174 -21.32 2.09 14.20
N ARG A 175 -20.62 0.95 14.22
CA ARG A 175 -19.28 0.82 13.63
C ARG A 175 -19.35 0.85 12.10
N TRP A 176 -20.38 0.26 11.50
CA TRP A 176 -20.61 0.38 10.06
C TRP A 176 -20.87 1.83 9.64
N ALA A 177 -21.69 2.57 10.37
CA ALA A 177 -21.92 4.00 10.09
C ALA A 177 -20.62 4.83 10.23
N ALA A 178 -19.82 4.58 11.27
CA ALA A 178 -18.53 5.23 11.47
C ALA A 178 -17.51 4.86 10.36
N GLY A 179 -17.46 3.59 9.96
CA GLY A 179 -16.63 3.12 8.85
C GLY A 179 -17.04 3.73 7.51
N ALA A 180 -18.35 3.87 7.25
CA ALA A 180 -18.85 4.54 6.06
C ALA A 180 -18.48 6.03 6.04
N ALA A 181 -18.58 6.72 7.19
CA ALA A 181 -18.12 8.10 7.30
C ALA A 181 -16.62 8.22 7.02
N GLY A 182 -15.80 7.32 7.59
CA GLY A 182 -14.37 7.25 7.31
C GLY A 182 -14.07 7.01 5.82
N LEU A 183 -14.80 6.09 5.19
CA LEU A 183 -14.68 5.80 3.76
C LEU A 183 -14.94 7.06 2.91
N VAL A 184 -16.05 7.76 3.17
CA VAL A 184 -16.38 9.01 2.47
C VAL A 184 -15.30 10.07 2.68
N LEU A 185 -14.78 10.22 3.91
CA LEU A 185 -13.67 11.14 4.20
C LEU A 185 -12.40 10.77 3.44
N GLY A 186 -12.11 9.48 3.28
CA GLY A 186 -10.95 9.00 2.52
C GLY A 186 -11.09 9.24 1.03
N LEU A 187 -12.28 9.00 0.49
CA LEU A 187 -12.62 9.27 -0.92
C LEU A 187 -12.60 10.78 -1.22
N GLY A 188 -13.08 11.62 -0.30
CA GLY A 188 -13.14 13.08 -0.48
C GLY A 188 -11.80 13.81 -0.43
N ILE A 189 -10.68 13.09 -0.29
CA ILE A 189 -9.32 13.68 -0.41
C ILE A 189 -8.99 14.01 -1.88
N TYR A 190 -9.70 13.39 -2.83
CA TYR A 190 -9.45 13.52 -4.27
C TYR A 190 -10.73 13.66 -5.09
#